data_AF-A0A1Y5HBZ4-F1
#
_entry.id   AF-A0A1Y5HBZ4-F1
#
_cell.length_a   1.000
_cell.length_b   1.000
_cell.length_c   1.000
_cell.angle_alpha   90.00
_cell.angle_beta   90.00
_cell.angle_gamma   90.00
#
_symmetry.space_group_name_H-M   'P 1'
#
loop_
_entity.id
_entity.type
_entity.pdbx_description
1 polymer ?
#
loop_
_entity_poly.entity_id
_entity_poly.type
_entity_poly.pdbx_seq_one_letter_code
_entity_poly.pdbx_strand_id
1 'polypeptide(L)'
;MTTRRKLLGAFGVAAIAALSATSAMAQEVTLKLHQFLPAQANVPKLILDVWADKIEEASEGRIKIDRYPSMQLGGKPPELMDQAIDGVADIVWTVVGYTPGRYPSTEVFELPFMMTDARAVSRAYWEMFETHMKDTEFKDLKILGTWVHGPGMIHTSDPVSTPDDLRGMKIRGGSRSVNSLLTELGATPVGMPVPAVPEGLSKGVIDGTTIPWEVTAALKVPELVTNHTEFTGKALYTLTFVLAMNKPKFDSLPADLQQIIDDNSGLEFSVFAGGTQADADGPSREMALDMGNNVITLDAAQTAVWRERAQPIYDKWLADMTEKGIDGQALIDEATMLIEKYSK
;
A
#
# COMPACT_ATOMS: atom_id res chain seq x y z
N MET A 1 40.98 61.32 50.73
CA MET A 1 41.19 59.93 50.31
C MET A 1 39.86 59.19 50.36
N THR A 2 39.00 59.29 49.34
CA THR A 2 37.62 58.78 49.42
C THR A 2 37.06 58.48 48.02
N THR A 3 37.62 57.51 47.30
CA THR A 3 37.02 57.03 46.03
C THR A 3 37.59 55.66 45.61
N ARG A 4 37.32 54.59 46.38
CA ARG A 4 37.72 53.21 45.96
C ARG A 4 36.79 52.07 46.39
N ARG A 5 35.49 52.32 46.66
CA ARG A 5 34.59 51.27 47.20
C ARG A 5 33.27 51.03 46.45
N LYS A 6 33.10 51.47 45.19
CA LYS A 6 31.83 51.28 44.45
C LYS A 6 31.96 50.65 43.06
N LEU A 7 32.84 49.65 42.88
CA LEU A 7 32.99 48.98 41.57
C LEU A 7 32.94 47.44 41.59
N LEU A 8 32.72 46.81 42.75
CA LEU A 8 32.72 45.34 42.87
C LEU A 8 31.32 44.68 42.88
N GLY A 9 30.24 45.44 42.75
CA GLY A 9 28.87 44.91 42.84
C GLY A 9 28.19 44.55 41.52
N ALA A 10 28.78 44.89 40.37
CA ALA A 10 28.07 44.84 39.08
C ALA A 10 28.36 43.60 38.22
N PHE A 11 29.33 42.76 38.57
CA PHE A 11 29.72 41.59 37.77
C PHE A 11 29.10 40.25 38.22
N GLY A 12 28.44 40.20 39.38
CA GLY A 12 27.87 38.96 39.93
C GLY A 12 26.50 38.57 39.39
N VAL A 13 25.75 39.49 38.77
CA VAL A 13 24.35 39.26 38.36
C VAL A 13 24.24 38.82 36.89
N ALA A 14 25.26 39.06 36.06
CA ALA A 14 25.22 38.70 34.65
C ALA A 14 25.49 37.20 34.37
N ALA A 15 26.13 36.48 35.31
CA ALA A 15 26.52 35.08 35.11
C ALA A 15 25.39 34.06 35.42
N ILE A 16 24.35 34.46 36.15
CA ILE A 16 23.23 33.55 36.50
C ILE A 16 22.13 33.58 35.43
N ALA A 17 22.02 34.65 34.64
CA ALA A 17 21.03 34.76 33.56
C ALA A 17 21.39 33.96 32.29
N ALA A 18 22.64 33.49 32.16
CA ALA A 18 23.09 32.70 31.01
C ALA A 18 22.83 31.18 31.17
N LEU A 19 22.47 30.71 32.37
CA LEU A 19 22.15 29.29 32.65
C LEU A 19 20.65 28.98 32.58
N SER A 20 19.82 30.00 32.39
CA SER A 20 18.42 29.88 32.02
C SER A 20 18.22 29.90 30.49
N ALA A 21 19.27 29.56 29.72
CA ALA A 21 19.09 28.98 28.41
C ALA A 21 18.33 27.67 28.64
N THR A 22 17.01 27.79 28.65
CA THR A 22 16.04 26.72 28.55
C THR A 22 16.64 25.65 27.64
N SER A 23 16.98 24.50 28.22
CA SER A 23 16.86 23.26 27.48
C SER A 23 15.42 23.27 26.97
N ALA A 24 15.22 23.73 25.74
CA ALA A 24 14.01 23.48 25.01
C ALA A 24 13.90 21.96 25.06
N MET A 25 13.05 21.44 25.94
CA MET A 25 12.65 20.05 25.93
C MET A 25 12.04 19.88 24.55
N ALA A 26 12.83 19.37 23.60
CA ALA A 26 12.37 19.14 22.26
C ALA A 26 11.16 18.21 22.40
N GLN A 27 10.00 18.66 21.94
CA GLN A 27 8.77 17.92 22.15
C GLN A 27 8.91 16.56 21.47
N GLU A 28 8.99 15.51 22.28
CA GLU A 28 8.99 14.13 21.82
C GLU A 28 7.55 13.75 21.43
N VAL A 29 7.39 13.18 20.25
CA VAL A 29 6.11 12.71 19.72
C VAL A 29 6.22 11.23 19.43
N THR A 30 5.35 10.43 20.04
CA THR A 30 5.16 9.03 19.66
C THR A 30 3.94 8.90 18.75
N LEU A 31 4.12 8.21 17.62
CA LEU A 31 3.09 7.89 16.62
C LEU A 31 2.89 6.38 16.57
N LYS A 32 1.64 5.93 16.50
CA LYS A 32 1.27 4.52 16.37
C LYS A 32 1.06 4.16 14.90
N LEU A 33 1.93 3.32 14.34
CA LEU A 33 1.79 2.74 13.00
C LEU A 33 1.08 1.39 13.08
N HIS A 34 -0.08 1.25 12.45
CA HIS A 34 -0.92 0.05 12.54
C HIS A 34 -1.19 -0.57 11.16
N GLN A 35 -1.03 -1.89 11.06
CA GLN A 35 -1.20 -2.60 9.79
C GLN A 35 -1.49 -4.11 9.95
N PHE A 36 -1.89 -4.77 8.87
CA PHE A 36 -2.50 -6.11 8.92
C PHE A 36 -1.56 -7.31 8.70
N LEU A 37 -0.38 -7.14 8.10
CA LEU A 37 0.60 -8.19 7.86
C LEU A 37 1.47 -8.49 9.09
N PRO A 38 2.01 -9.71 9.22
CA PRO A 38 3.07 -10.02 10.18
C PRO A 38 4.33 -9.17 9.98
N ALA A 39 5.04 -8.88 11.07
CA ALA A 39 6.23 -8.02 11.06
C ALA A 39 7.31 -8.46 10.06
N GLN A 40 7.48 -9.77 9.89
CA GLN A 40 8.50 -10.34 9.01
C GLN A 40 8.13 -10.33 7.52
N ALA A 41 6.90 -9.96 7.16
CA ALA A 41 6.49 -9.85 5.75
C ALA A 41 7.22 -8.70 5.06
N ASN A 42 7.30 -8.74 3.73
CA ASN A 42 8.14 -7.81 2.96
C ASN A 42 7.73 -6.36 3.16
N VAL A 43 6.44 -6.02 3.08
CA VAL A 43 6.00 -4.62 3.20
C VAL A 43 6.34 -4.02 4.58
N PRO A 44 5.97 -4.64 5.73
CA PRO A 44 6.39 -4.13 7.02
C PRO A 44 7.90 -3.97 7.14
N LYS A 45 8.67 -5.03 6.83
CA LYS A 45 10.12 -5.06 7.06
C LYS A 45 10.92 -4.15 6.12
N LEU A 46 10.57 -4.10 4.83
CA LEU A 46 11.39 -3.47 3.80
C LEU A 46 10.90 -2.07 3.42
N ILE A 47 9.67 -1.71 3.79
CA ILE A 47 9.05 -0.44 3.41
C ILE A 47 8.66 0.36 4.65
N LEU A 48 7.79 -0.19 5.51
CA LEU A 48 7.22 0.58 6.63
C LEU A 48 8.24 0.84 7.72
N ASP A 49 9.02 -0.19 8.10
CA ASP A 49 10.05 -0.06 9.12
C ASP A 49 11.19 0.85 8.64
N VAL A 50 11.58 0.73 7.36
CA VAL A 50 12.60 1.58 6.73
C VAL A 50 12.14 3.05 6.67
N TRP A 51 10.89 3.31 6.32
CA TRP A 51 10.32 4.66 6.34
C TRP A 51 10.28 5.24 7.75
N ALA A 52 9.84 4.44 8.72
CA ALA A 52 9.77 4.85 10.11
C ALA A 52 11.16 5.14 10.69
N ASP A 53 12.15 4.28 10.44
CA ASP A 53 13.54 4.47 10.90
C ASP A 53 14.15 5.76 10.34
N LYS A 54 13.90 6.09 9.07
CA LYS A 54 14.37 7.35 8.46
C LYS A 54 13.80 8.59 9.15
N ILE A 55 12.53 8.54 9.55
CA ILE A 55 11.88 9.65 10.27
C ILE A 55 12.42 9.76 11.70
N GLU A 56 12.59 8.63 12.39
CA GLU A 56 13.18 8.61 13.73
C GLU A 56 14.61 9.18 13.70
N GLU A 57 15.42 8.80 12.71
CA GLU A 57 16.78 9.33 12.51
C GLU A 57 16.78 10.82 12.14
N ALA A 58 16.01 11.23 11.13
CA ALA A 58 15.95 12.62 10.66
C ALA A 58 15.38 13.60 11.70
N SER A 59 14.58 13.09 12.64
CA SER A 59 14.06 13.87 13.76
C SER A 59 14.96 13.90 14.98
N GLU A 60 16.14 13.27 14.91
CA GLU A 60 17.06 13.11 16.04
C GLU A 60 16.36 12.48 17.26
N GLY A 61 15.46 11.52 17.01
CA GLY A 61 14.66 10.84 18.04
C GLY A 61 13.45 11.61 18.57
N ARG A 62 13.17 12.82 18.05
CA ARG A 62 11.99 13.61 18.48
C ARG A 62 10.68 13.01 17.99
N ILE A 63 10.70 12.28 16.88
CA ILE A 63 9.59 11.43 16.45
C ILE A 63 9.98 9.99 16.75
N LYS A 64 9.09 9.27 17.42
CA LYS A 64 9.17 7.82 17.62
C LYS A 64 7.95 7.16 16.98
N ILE A 65 8.13 6.06 16.27
CA ILE A 65 7.03 5.33 15.62
C ILE A 65 6.93 3.92 16.23
N ASP A 66 5.91 3.75 17.07
CA ASP A 66 5.57 2.44 17.63
C ASP A 66 4.83 1.61 16.56
N ARG A 67 5.36 0.43 16.25
CA ARG A 67 4.90 -0.44 15.16
C ARG A 67 3.98 -1.54 15.70
N TYR A 68 2.78 -1.61 15.14
CA TYR A 68 1.73 -2.57 15.50
C TYR A 68 1.35 -3.40 14.27
N PRO A 69 2.10 -4.48 13.97
CA PRO A 69 1.76 -5.41 12.91
C PRO A 69 0.57 -6.30 13.27
N SER A 70 0.10 -7.11 12.31
CA SER A 70 -0.93 -8.15 12.55
C SER A 70 -2.20 -7.69 13.26
N MET A 71 -2.66 -6.47 12.97
CA MET A 71 -3.83 -5.88 13.62
C MET A 71 -3.71 -5.79 15.17
N GLN A 72 -2.50 -5.59 15.71
CA GLN A 72 -2.24 -5.60 17.16
C GLN A 72 -2.99 -4.53 17.97
N LEU A 73 -3.46 -3.44 17.36
CA LEU A 73 -4.33 -2.46 18.03
C LEU A 73 -5.82 -2.84 18.00
N GLY A 74 -6.15 -4.00 17.41
CA GLY A 74 -7.51 -4.51 17.29
C GLY A 74 -8.22 -4.08 15.99
N GLY A 75 -9.44 -4.57 15.83
CA GLY A 75 -10.24 -4.37 14.62
C GLY A 75 -9.86 -5.31 13.47
N LYS A 76 -10.31 -4.97 12.26
CA LYS A 76 -10.10 -5.74 11.03
C LYS A 76 -9.45 -4.89 9.93
N PRO A 77 -8.77 -5.50 8.94
CA PRO A 77 -8.09 -4.74 7.89
C PRO A 77 -8.93 -3.67 7.16
N PRO A 78 -10.23 -3.88 6.86
CA PRO A 78 -11.08 -2.83 6.28
C PRO A 78 -11.27 -1.59 7.16
N GLU A 79 -11.03 -1.70 8.47
CA GLU A 79 -11.24 -0.61 9.44
C GLU A 79 -10.00 0.29 9.58
N LEU A 80 -8.86 -0.05 8.96
CA LEU A 80 -7.60 0.67 9.15
C LEU A 80 -7.67 2.15 8.75
N MET A 81 -8.29 2.49 7.62
CA MET A 81 -8.46 3.90 7.25
C MET A 81 -9.35 4.67 8.23
N ASP A 82 -10.41 4.04 8.75
CA ASP A 82 -11.25 4.66 9.79
C ASP A 82 -10.48 4.83 11.10
N GLN A 83 -9.65 3.87 11.48
CA GLN A 83 -8.79 3.99 12.65
C GLN A 83 -7.80 5.16 12.53
N ALA A 84 -7.30 5.46 11.33
CA ALA A 84 -6.49 6.66 11.09
C ALA A 84 -7.35 7.93 11.11
N ILE A 85 -8.54 7.95 10.52
CA ILE A 85 -9.45 9.12 10.56
C ILE A 85 -9.82 9.46 12.00
N ASP A 86 -10.19 8.46 12.80
CA ASP A 86 -10.66 8.60 14.18
C ASP A 86 -9.53 8.77 15.19
N GLY A 87 -8.26 8.61 14.77
CA GLY A 87 -7.08 8.76 15.64
C GLY A 87 -6.84 7.59 16.60
N VAL A 88 -7.45 6.43 16.34
CA VAL A 88 -7.14 5.17 17.04
C VAL A 88 -5.68 4.78 16.79
N ALA A 89 -5.27 4.82 15.53
CA ALA A 89 -3.88 4.75 15.08
C ALA A 89 -3.49 6.11 14.47
N ASP A 90 -2.23 6.52 14.63
CA ASP A 90 -1.75 7.77 14.04
C ASP A 90 -1.41 7.57 12.57
N ILE A 91 -0.85 6.41 12.20
CA ILE A 91 -0.45 6.03 10.85
C ILE A 91 -0.98 4.63 10.56
N VAL A 92 -1.48 4.40 9.35
CA VAL A 92 -1.92 3.08 8.88
C VAL A 92 -1.43 2.79 7.48
N TRP A 93 -1.09 1.53 7.22
CA TRP A 93 -0.90 1.02 5.87
C TRP A 93 -2.03 0.04 5.55
N THR A 94 -2.71 0.22 4.42
CA THR A 94 -3.77 -0.69 4.00
C THR A 94 -3.91 -0.84 2.49
N VAL A 95 -4.68 -1.86 2.06
CA VAL A 95 -5.19 -2.01 0.68
C VAL A 95 -6.46 -1.16 0.57
N VAL A 96 -6.52 -0.27 -0.42
CA VAL A 96 -7.66 0.63 -0.60
C VAL A 96 -8.96 -0.13 -0.89
N GLY A 97 -8.86 -1.18 -1.72
CA GLY A 97 -9.98 -2.03 -2.11
C GLY A 97 -10.62 -2.87 -0.98
N TYR A 98 -10.08 -2.86 0.25
CA TYR A 98 -10.72 -3.52 1.40
C TYR A 98 -11.98 -2.81 1.89
N THR A 99 -12.19 -1.56 1.49
CA THR A 99 -13.44 -0.82 1.67
C THR A 99 -14.09 -0.55 0.30
N PRO A 100 -14.83 -1.53 -0.26
CA PRO A 100 -15.31 -1.47 -1.64
C PRO A 100 -16.11 -0.21 -1.95
N GLY A 101 -15.76 0.47 -3.05
CA GLY A 101 -16.50 1.62 -3.56
C GLY A 101 -16.33 2.93 -2.78
N ARG A 102 -15.51 2.96 -1.71
CA ARG A 102 -15.21 4.17 -0.92
C ARG A 102 -14.23 5.12 -1.62
N TYR A 103 -13.28 4.57 -2.39
CA TYR A 103 -12.26 5.32 -3.14
C TYR A 103 -12.26 4.91 -4.63
N PRO A 104 -13.39 5.08 -5.33
CA PRO A 104 -13.60 4.52 -6.67
C PRO A 104 -12.58 5.00 -7.71
N SER A 105 -12.03 6.21 -7.58
CA SER A 105 -11.06 6.74 -8.54
C SER A 105 -9.75 5.97 -8.54
N THR A 106 -9.36 5.38 -7.41
CA THR A 106 -8.14 4.54 -7.30
C THR A 106 -8.23 3.24 -8.10
N GLU A 107 -9.44 2.76 -8.35
CA GLU A 107 -9.69 1.48 -9.00
C GLU A 107 -9.28 1.48 -10.47
N VAL A 108 -9.04 2.66 -11.07
CA VAL A 108 -8.46 2.78 -12.41
C VAL A 108 -7.19 1.95 -12.54
N PHE A 109 -6.32 1.98 -11.52
CA PHE A 109 -5.05 1.23 -11.49
C PHE A 109 -5.23 -0.28 -11.27
N GLU A 110 -6.40 -0.71 -10.82
CA GLU A 110 -6.75 -2.12 -10.63
C GLU A 110 -7.40 -2.73 -11.88
N LEU A 111 -7.62 -1.92 -12.93
CA LEU A 111 -8.19 -2.40 -14.18
C LEU A 111 -7.26 -3.46 -14.84
N PRO A 112 -7.84 -4.51 -15.43
CA PRO A 112 -7.05 -5.63 -15.94
C PRO A 112 -6.11 -5.19 -17.05
N PHE A 113 -4.86 -5.64 -17.02
CA PHE A 113 -3.85 -5.30 -18.04
C PHE A 113 -3.52 -3.81 -18.15
N MET A 114 -3.73 -3.02 -17.10
CA MET A 114 -3.23 -1.63 -17.03
C MET A 114 -1.75 -1.57 -16.65
N MET A 115 -1.32 -2.33 -15.64
CA MET A 115 0.02 -2.24 -15.08
C MET A 115 1.10 -2.82 -16.00
N THR A 116 2.16 -2.07 -16.20
CA THR A 116 3.41 -2.46 -16.88
C THR A 116 4.51 -2.80 -15.86
N ASP A 117 4.79 -1.89 -14.94
CA ASP A 117 5.79 -1.97 -13.88
C ASP A 117 5.28 -1.23 -12.63
N ALA A 118 5.59 -1.76 -11.44
CA ALA A 118 5.07 -1.23 -10.17
C ALA A 118 5.61 0.17 -9.85
N ARG A 119 6.84 0.53 -10.25
CA ARG A 119 7.40 1.87 -10.01
C ARG A 119 6.70 2.90 -10.90
N ALA A 120 6.54 2.59 -12.18
CA ALA A 120 5.85 3.46 -13.13
C ALA A 120 4.39 3.72 -12.72
N VAL A 121 3.66 2.66 -12.33
CA VAL A 121 2.27 2.79 -11.87
C VAL A 121 2.18 3.52 -10.53
N SER A 122 3.08 3.26 -9.58
CA SER A 122 3.07 3.98 -8.29
C SER A 122 3.35 5.48 -8.47
N ARG A 123 4.22 5.83 -9.44
CA ARG A 123 4.45 7.22 -9.83
C ARG A 123 3.18 7.88 -10.39
N ALA A 124 2.53 7.22 -11.35
CA ALA A 124 1.28 7.68 -11.93
C ALA A 124 0.17 7.81 -10.86
N TYR A 125 0.09 6.85 -9.95
CA TYR A 125 -0.88 6.86 -8.86
C TYR A 125 -0.66 8.04 -7.92
N TRP A 126 0.58 8.34 -7.52
CA TRP A 126 0.84 9.53 -6.69
C TRP A 126 0.46 10.84 -7.39
N GLU A 127 0.77 10.99 -8.68
CA GLU A 127 0.43 12.20 -9.43
C GLU A 127 -1.08 12.38 -9.55
N MET A 128 -1.83 11.32 -9.90
CA MET A 128 -3.28 11.35 -9.96
C MET A 128 -3.93 11.50 -8.57
N PHE A 129 -3.30 10.96 -7.53
CA PHE A 129 -3.74 11.19 -6.15
C PHE A 129 -3.72 12.68 -5.82
N GLU A 130 -2.59 13.36 -6.07
CA GLU A 130 -2.42 14.79 -5.78
C GLU A 130 -3.41 15.66 -6.58
N THR A 131 -3.71 15.31 -7.83
CA THR A 131 -4.59 16.13 -8.70
C THR A 131 -6.07 15.85 -8.53
N HIS A 132 -6.47 14.60 -8.28
CA HIS A 132 -7.89 14.19 -8.33
C HIS A 132 -8.47 13.70 -7.01
N MET A 133 -7.65 13.10 -6.14
CA MET A 133 -8.16 12.25 -5.05
C MET A 133 -7.91 12.85 -3.65
N LYS A 134 -6.85 13.64 -3.50
CA LYS A 134 -6.39 14.21 -2.21
C LYS A 134 -7.45 15.04 -1.51
N ASP A 135 -8.08 15.98 -2.23
CA ASP A 135 -9.06 16.92 -1.67
C ASP A 135 -10.51 16.41 -1.77
N THR A 136 -10.71 15.19 -2.32
CA THR A 136 -12.01 14.58 -2.54
C THR A 136 -12.18 13.33 -1.70
N GLU A 137 -11.75 12.17 -2.20
CA GLU A 137 -11.93 10.85 -1.59
C GLU A 137 -11.07 10.71 -0.31
N PHE A 138 -9.87 11.32 -0.28
CA PHE A 138 -8.91 11.19 0.82
C PHE A 138 -8.80 12.42 1.74
N LYS A 139 -9.70 13.40 1.62
CA LYS A 139 -9.63 14.70 2.32
C LYS A 139 -9.53 14.63 3.85
N ASP A 140 -10.03 13.55 4.45
CA ASP A 140 -10.06 13.34 5.90
C ASP A 140 -8.76 12.72 6.44
N LEU A 141 -7.79 12.43 5.56
CA LEU A 141 -6.51 11.82 5.87
C LEU A 141 -5.34 12.66 5.35
N LYS A 142 -4.17 12.51 5.97
CA LYS A 142 -2.89 12.92 5.39
C LYS A 142 -2.28 11.70 4.72
N ILE A 143 -2.35 11.61 3.40
CA ILE A 143 -1.70 10.51 2.67
C ILE A 143 -0.20 10.78 2.58
N LEU A 144 0.58 9.80 3.00
CA LEU A 144 2.05 9.81 3.06
C LEU A 144 2.65 9.11 1.85
N GLY A 145 1.93 8.17 1.24
CA GLY A 145 2.36 7.50 0.03
C GLY A 145 1.22 6.70 -0.59
N THR A 146 1.25 6.56 -1.92
CA THR A 146 0.33 5.75 -2.69
C THR A 146 1.11 4.83 -3.62
N TRP A 147 0.85 3.53 -3.62
CA TRP A 147 1.59 2.63 -4.51
C TRP A 147 0.77 1.41 -4.88
N VAL A 148 1.33 0.61 -5.78
CA VAL A 148 0.77 -0.68 -6.18
C VAL A 148 1.79 -1.80 -5.95
N HIS A 149 1.30 -3.03 -5.82
CA HIS A 149 2.19 -4.21 -5.79
C HIS A 149 2.63 -4.61 -7.22
N GLY A 150 3.52 -5.60 -7.33
CA GLY A 150 3.91 -6.24 -8.60
C GLY A 150 2.76 -6.98 -9.30
N PRO A 151 3.00 -7.75 -10.37
CA PRO A 151 1.93 -8.45 -11.08
C PRO A 151 1.16 -9.41 -10.19
N GLY A 152 -0.16 -9.28 -10.14
CA GLY A 152 -1.01 -10.25 -9.46
C GLY A 152 -1.05 -11.58 -10.21
N MET A 153 -0.82 -12.67 -9.50
CA MET A 153 -0.81 -14.05 -10.01
C MET A 153 -2.04 -14.82 -9.51
N ILE A 154 -2.29 -16.00 -10.09
CA ILE A 154 -3.32 -16.93 -9.63
C ILE A 154 -2.62 -18.10 -8.94
N HIS A 155 -3.02 -18.44 -7.72
CA HIS A 155 -2.50 -19.61 -6.98
C HIS A 155 -3.66 -20.52 -6.60
N THR A 156 -3.63 -21.78 -7.03
CA THR A 156 -4.79 -22.69 -7.01
C THR A 156 -4.43 -24.13 -6.66
N SER A 157 -5.42 -24.85 -6.13
CA SER A 157 -5.33 -26.30 -5.90
C SER A 157 -5.09 -27.08 -7.20
N ASP A 158 -5.78 -26.70 -8.27
CA ASP A 158 -5.70 -27.33 -9.59
C ASP A 158 -5.01 -26.42 -10.62
N PRO A 159 -4.35 -26.97 -11.65
CA PRO A 159 -3.71 -26.19 -12.71
C PRO A 159 -4.70 -25.28 -13.46
N VAL A 160 -4.31 -24.04 -13.71
CA VAL A 160 -5.10 -23.07 -14.49
C VAL A 160 -4.23 -22.53 -15.63
N SER A 161 -4.57 -22.87 -16.87
CA SER A 161 -3.86 -22.38 -18.07
C SER A 161 -4.73 -21.46 -18.94
N THR A 162 -6.05 -21.61 -18.83
CA THR A 162 -7.05 -20.84 -19.57
C THR A 162 -8.13 -20.33 -18.61
N PRO A 163 -8.88 -19.27 -18.96
CA PRO A 163 -9.99 -18.80 -18.12
C PRO A 163 -11.02 -19.90 -17.84
N ASP A 164 -11.25 -20.80 -18.80
CA ASP A 164 -12.21 -21.90 -18.68
C ASP A 164 -11.89 -22.88 -17.55
N ASP A 165 -10.62 -22.96 -17.11
CA ASP A 165 -10.17 -23.80 -15.99
C ASP A 165 -10.64 -23.24 -14.63
N LEU A 166 -10.96 -21.94 -14.57
CA LEU A 166 -11.48 -21.31 -13.34
C LEU A 166 -12.95 -21.60 -13.07
N ARG A 167 -13.68 -22.21 -14.02
CA ARG A 167 -15.12 -22.43 -13.88
C ARG A 167 -15.46 -23.28 -12.67
N GLY A 168 -16.24 -22.68 -11.77
CA GLY A 168 -16.68 -23.32 -10.53
C GLY A 168 -15.65 -23.27 -9.39
N MET A 169 -14.42 -22.79 -9.65
CA MET A 169 -13.44 -22.57 -8.59
C MET A 169 -13.84 -21.34 -7.76
N LYS A 170 -13.78 -21.47 -6.43
CA LYS A 170 -13.94 -20.35 -5.50
C LYS A 170 -12.60 -19.66 -5.32
N ILE A 171 -12.40 -18.53 -5.97
CA ILE A 171 -11.12 -17.82 -5.94
C ILE A 171 -11.22 -16.57 -5.10
N ARG A 172 -10.29 -16.39 -4.17
CA ARG A 172 -10.20 -15.16 -3.40
C ARG A 172 -9.79 -13.99 -4.27
N GLY A 173 -10.57 -12.91 -4.23
CA GLY A 173 -10.20 -11.59 -4.76
C GLY A 173 -9.98 -10.57 -3.65
N GLY A 174 -9.04 -9.64 -3.90
CA GLY A 174 -8.61 -8.64 -2.91
C GLY A 174 -9.35 -7.30 -2.94
N SER A 175 -10.17 -7.07 -3.96
CA SER A 175 -10.98 -5.85 -4.13
C SER A 175 -12.24 -6.16 -4.95
N ARG A 176 -13.16 -5.21 -5.06
CA ARG A 176 -14.33 -5.37 -5.95
C ARG A 176 -13.97 -5.45 -7.43
N SER A 177 -12.89 -4.78 -7.84
CA SER A 177 -12.38 -4.82 -9.23
C SER A 177 -11.86 -6.21 -9.56
N VAL A 178 -11.05 -6.79 -8.67
CA VAL A 178 -10.55 -8.16 -8.84
C VAL A 178 -11.66 -9.21 -8.74
N ASN A 179 -12.65 -9.03 -7.85
CA ASN A 179 -13.81 -9.92 -7.79
C ASN A 179 -14.63 -9.89 -9.10
N SER A 180 -14.78 -8.70 -9.70
CA SER A 180 -15.45 -8.56 -10.99
C SER A 180 -14.64 -9.25 -12.09
N LEU A 181 -13.32 -9.04 -12.14
CA LEU A 181 -12.41 -9.74 -13.05
C LEU A 181 -12.54 -11.26 -12.93
N LEU A 182 -12.49 -11.79 -11.72
CA LEU A 182 -12.64 -13.23 -11.47
C LEU A 182 -13.98 -13.77 -11.98
N THR A 183 -15.07 -12.99 -11.85
CA THR A 183 -16.38 -13.36 -12.40
C THR A 183 -16.34 -13.44 -13.92
N GLU A 184 -15.77 -12.44 -14.60
CA GLU A 184 -15.64 -12.42 -16.07
C GLU A 184 -14.74 -13.55 -16.59
N LEU A 185 -13.75 -13.96 -15.78
CA LEU A 185 -12.89 -15.11 -16.05
C LEU A 185 -13.54 -16.46 -15.72
N GLY A 186 -14.77 -16.48 -15.19
CA GLY A 186 -15.55 -17.69 -14.93
C GLY A 186 -15.41 -18.29 -13.52
N ALA A 187 -14.60 -17.68 -12.65
CA ALA A 187 -14.49 -18.10 -11.25
C ALA A 187 -15.70 -17.65 -10.42
N THR A 188 -15.88 -18.27 -9.26
CA THR A 188 -16.74 -17.75 -8.18
C THR A 188 -15.89 -16.92 -7.22
N PRO A 189 -15.96 -15.58 -7.23
CA PRO A 189 -15.12 -14.76 -6.37
C PRO A 189 -15.54 -14.87 -4.90
N VAL A 190 -14.55 -14.91 -4.00
CA VAL A 190 -14.75 -14.80 -2.55
C VAL A 190 -13.93 -13.63 -2.02
N GLY A 191 -14.60 -12.51 -1.71
CA GLY A 191 -13.92 -11.30 -1.22
C GLY A 191 -13.48 -11.43 0.24
N MET A 192 -12.18 -11.29 0.51
CA MET A 192 -11.65 -11.19 1.88
C MET A 192 -10.26 -10.53 1.93
N PRO A 193 -9.89 -9.89 3.07
CA PRO A 193 -8.54 -9.42 3.31
C PRO A 193 -7.51 -10.55 3.24
N VAL A 194 -6.28 -10.22 2.85
CA VAL A 194 -5.24 -11.22 2.59
C VAL A 194 -4.86 -12.07 3.82
N PRO A 195 -4.90 -11.58 5.07
CA PRO A 195 -4.60 -12.45 6.23
C PRO A 195 -5.59 -13.60 6.43
N ALA A 196 -6.77 -13.57 5.81
CA ALA A 196 -7.75 -14.65 5.88
C ALA A 196 -7.50 -15.78 4.85
N VAL A 197 -6.60 -15.56 3.87
CA VAL A 197 -6.30 -16.53 2.81
C VAL A 197 -5.81 -17.88 3.34
N PRO A 198 -4.85 -17.96 4.29
CA PRO A 198 -4.35 -19.25 4.76
C PRO A 198 -5.44 -20.12 5.38
N GLU A 199 -6.32 -19.52 6.18
CA GLU A 199 -7.48 -20.21 6.77
C GLU A 199 -8.50 -20.62 5.70
N GLY A 200 -8.76 -19.73 4.73
CA GLY A 200 -9.68 -19.99 3.62
C GLY A 200 -9.25 -21.18 2.77
N LEU A 201 -7.96 -21.27 2.42
CA LEU A 201 -7.39 -22.39 1.68
C LEU A 201 -7.40 -23.66 2.53
N SER A 202 -6.91 -23.60 3.78
CA SER A 202 -6.81 -24.76 4.68
C SER A 202 -8.17 -25.42 4.97
N LYS A 203 -9.24 -24.62 5.01
CA LYS A 203 -10.61 -25.09 5.26
C LYS A 203 -11.40 -25.42 3.97
N GLY A 204 -10.81 -25.24 2.79
CA GLY A 204 -11.49 -25.44 1.50
C GLY A 204 -12.65 -24.47 1.25
N VAL A 205 -12.63 -23.30 1.90
CA VAL A 205 -13.60 -22.22 1.62
C VAL A 205 -13.31 -21.62 0.24
N ILE A 206 -12.04 -21.49 -0.09
CA ILE A 206 -11.52 -21.07 -1.40
C ILE A 206 -10.61 -22.15 -1.96
N ASP A 207 -10.66 -22.34 -3.27
CA ASP A 207 -9.84 -23.29 -4.04
C ASP A 207 -8.55 -22.62 -4.56
N GLY A 208 -8.46 -21.30 -4.42
CA GLY A 208 -7.30 -20.51 -4.78
C GLY A 208 -7.42 -19.04 -4.38
N THR A 209 -6.38 -18.28 -4.67
CA THR A 209 -6.27 -16.85 -4.35
C THR A 209 -5.56 -16.11 -5.47
N THR A 210 -5.86 -14.83 -5.61
CA THR A 210 -5.07 -13.90 -6.40
C THR A 210 -4.22 -12.99 -5.51
N ILE A 211 -2.90 -13.06 -5.64
CA ILE A 211 -1.91 -12.20 -4.95
C ILE A 211 -0.62 -12.12 -5.78
N PRO A 212 0.22 -11.08 -5.61
CA PRO A 212 1.59 -11.10 -6.12
C PRO A 212 2.44 -12.12 -5.36
N TRP A 213 3.59 -12.50 -5.92
CA TRP A 213 4.48 -13.50 -5.32
C TRP A 213 5.03 -13.07 -3.97
N GLU A 214 5.37 -11.79 -3.80
CA GLU A 214 6.07 -11.27 -2.64
C GLU A 214 5.42 -11.71 -1.31
N VAL A 215 4.09 -11.66 -1.23
CA VAL A 215 3.36 -11.95 0.01
C VAL A 215 3.09 -13.45 0.25
N THR A 216 3.30 -14.29 -0.77
CA THR A 216 2.93 -15.72 -0.71
C THR A 216 3.66 -16.47 0.40
N ALA A 217 4.96 -16.21 0.60
CA ALA A 217 5.78 -16.88 1.62
C ALA A 217 5.32 -16.54 3.05
N ALA A 218 5.03 -15.26 3.33
CA ALA A 218 4.53 -14.83 4.64
C ALA A 218 3.18 -15.46 5.01
N LEU A 219 2.40 -15.83 3.99
CA LEU A 219 1.09 -16.46 4.10
C LEU A 219 1.13 -17.97 3.89
N LYS A 220 2.30 -18.55 3.61
CA LYS A 220 2.51 -19.98 3.32
C LYS A 220 1.64 -20.50 2.18
N VAL A 221 1.29 -19.65 1.21
CA VAL A 221 0.44 -20.04 0.07
C VAL A 221 1.06 -21.19 -0.74
N PRO A 222 2.39 -21.24 -0.99
CA PRO A 222 3.01 -22.37 -1.68
C PRO A 222 2.90 -23.72 -0.94
N GLU A 223 2.65 -23.72 0.38
CA GLU A 223 2.41 -24.95 1.17
C GLU A 223 0.95 -25.41 1.08
N LEU A 224 0.03 -24.49 0.77
CA LEU A 224 -1.42 -24.71 0.81
C LEU A 224 -2.01 -25.02 -0.58
N VAL A 225 -1.39 -24.49 -1.63
CA VAL A 225 -1.73 -24.72 -3.03
C VAL A 225 -0.46 -24.81 -3.87
N THR A 226 -0.46 -25.72 -4.85
CA THR A 226 0.77 -26.12 -5.56
C THR A 226 0.78 -25.72 -7.03
N ASN A 227 -0.25 -25.04 -7.52
CA ASN A 227 -0.30 -24.51 -8.88
C ASN A 227 -0.29 -22.98 -8.87
N HIS A 228 0.50 -22.39 -9.75
CA HIS A 228 0.68 -20.95 -9.84
C HIS A 228 0.70 -20.51 -11.30
N THR A 229 -0.18 -19.61 -11.69
CA THR A 229 -0.30 -19.13 -13.07
C THR A 229 0.19 -17.69 -13.17
N GLU A 230 1.16 -17.49 -14.06
CA GLU A 230 1.82 -16.22 -14.35
C GLU A 230 1.50 -15.74 -15.76
N PHE A 231 1.59 -14.42 -15.97
CA PHE A 231 1.26 -13.77 -17.23
C PHE A 231 2.48 -13.09 -17.83
N THR A 232 2.60 -13.07 -19.14
CA THR A 232 3.65 -12.33 -19.85
C THR A 232 3.14 -10.97 -20.34
N GLY A 233 4.02 -9.96 -20.30
CA GLY A 233 3.68 -8.58 -20.69
C GLY A 233 2.97 -7.83 -19.56
N LYS A 234 1.90 -7.09 -19.88
CA LYS A 234 1.12 -6.35 -18.88
C LYS A 234 0.47 -7.31 -17.88
N ALA A 235 0.46 -6.94 -16.62
CA ALA A 235 -0.03 -7.78 -15.54
C ALA A 235 -1.55 -8.01 -15.62
N LEU A 236 -2.01 -9.18 -15.16
CA LEU A 236 -3.44 -9.47 -15.06
C LEU A 236 -4.18 -8.37 -14.26
N TYR A 237 -3.63 -7.99 -13.11
CA TYR A 237 -4.10 -6.87 -12.30
C TYR A 237 -2.99 -6.44 -11.31
N THR A 238 -3.22 -5.32 -10.61
CA THR A 238 -2.55 -4.97 -9.37
C THR A 238 -3.56 -4.38 -8.38
N LEU A 239 -3.19 -4.19 -7.11
CA LEU A 239 -4.01 -3.49 -6.12
C LEU A 239 -3.35 -2.20 -5.67
N THR A 240 -4.18 -1.25 -5.27
CA THR A 240 -3.75 0.04 -4.72
C THR A 240 -3.59 0.01 -3.20
N PHE A 241 -2.55 0.67 -2.73
CA PHE A 241 -2.20 0.80 -1.31
C PHE A 241 -2.01 2.26 -0.94
N VAL A 242 -2.28 2.56 0.33
CA VAL A 242 -1.97 3.84 0.94
C VAL A 242 -1.23 3.66 2.25
N LEU A 243 -0.25 4.52 2.49
CA LEU A 243 0.20 4.87 3.83
C LEU A 243 -0.50 6.18 4.19
N ALA A 244 -1.37 6.12 5.20
CA ALA A 244 -2.23 7.23 5.60
C ALA A 244 -1.98 7.61 7.05
N MET A 245 -2.03 8.90 7.35
CA MET A 245 -1.86 9.45 8.69
C MET A 245 -3.12 10.21 9.11
N ASN A 246 -3.45 10.15 10.41
CA ASN A 246 -4.48 10.97 11.01
C ASN A 246 -4.17 12.45 10.73
N LYS A 247 -5.09 13.13 10.02
CA LYS A 247 -4.88 14.50 9.58
C LYS A 247 -4.76 15.49 10.75
N PRO A 248 -5.66 15.48 11.77
CA PRO A 248 -5.48 16.34 12.95
C PRO A 248 -4.16 16.12 13.70
N LYS A 249 -3.68 14.88 13.79
CA LYS A 249 -2.41 14.55 14.41
C LYS A 249 -1.25 15.17 13.66
N PHE A 250 -1.20 15.03 12.33
CA PHE A 250 -0.18 15.66 11.49
C PHE A 250 -0.21 17.19 11.65
N ASP A 251 -1.40 17.80 11.55
CA ASP A 251 -1.58 19.25 11.66
C ASP A 251 -1.19 19.80 13.05
N SER A 252 -1.20 18.95 14.10
CA SER A 252 -0.78 19.31 15.47
C SER A 252 0.73 19.28 15.70
N LEU A 253 1.51 18.69 14.78
CA LEU A 253 2.96 18.59 14.93
C LEU A 253 3.62 19.96 14.77
N PRO A 254 4.74 20.23 15.46
CA PRO A 254 5.64 21.33 15.13
C PRO A 254 6.02 21.32 13.63
N ALA A 255 6.13 22.50 13.02
CA ALA A 255 6.35 22.63 11.57
C ALA A 255 7.62 21.94 11.07
N ASP A 256 8.68 21.91 11.88
CA ASP A 256 9.91 21.17 11.61
C ASP A 256 9.70 19.65 11.59
N LEU A 257 8.84 19.12 12.47
CA LEU A 257 8.48 17.70 12.47
C LEU A 257 7.52 17.34 11.33
N GLN A 258 6.61 18.24 10.94
CA GLN A 258 5.80 18.07 9.73
C GLN A 258 6.68 17.96 8.49
N GLN A 259 7.68 18.85 8.37
CA GLN A 259 8.61 18.84 7.24
C GLN A 259 9.39 17.53 7.14
N ILE A 260 9.85 16.96 8.26
CA ILE A 260 10.54 15.66 8.27
C ILE A 260 9.64 14.54 7.73
N ILE A 261 8.36 14.52 8.10
CA ILE A 261 7.41 13.54 7.59
C ILE A 261 7.20 13.75 6.08
N ASP A 262 7.02 15.00 5.64
CA ASP A 262 6.81 15.34 4.23
C ASP A 262 8.02 14.99 3.36
N ASP A 263 9.24 15.25 3.83
CA ASP A 263 10.51 14.96 3.12
C ASP A 263 10.75 13.45 2.93
N ASN A 264 10.14 12.62 3.79
CA ASN A 264 10.22 11.15 3.71
C ASN A 264 8.98 10.52 3.06
N SER A 265 8.06 11.34 2.55
CA SER A 265 6.77 10.92 2.01
C SER A 265 6.61 11.37 0.55
N GLY A 266 5.48 11.03 -0.06
CA GLY A 266 5.10 11.49 -1.38
C GLY A 266 5.65 10.67 -2.54
N LEU A 267 5.96 11.33 -3.65
CA LEU A 267 6.22 10.68 -4.94
C LEU A 267 7.38 9.68 -4.90
N GLU A 268 8.53 10.09 -4.37
CA GLU A 268 9.71 9.24 -4.38
C GLU A 268 9.60 8.09 -3.37
N PHE A 269 8.90 8.31 -2.24
CA PHE A 269 8.53 7.22 -1.34
C PHE A 269 7.56 6.23 -2.00
N SER A 270 6.56 6.72 -2.73
CA SER A 270 5.58 5.92 -3.47
C SER A 270 6.25 5.01 -4.52
N VAL A 271 7.18 5.58 -5.29
CA VAL A 271 8.00 4.83 -6.26
C VAL A 271 8.88 3.79 -5.56
N PHE A 272 9.55 4.17 -4.47
CA PHE A 272 10.36 3.26 -3.66
C PHE A 272 9.52 2.09 -3.12
N ALA A 273 8.34 2.36 -2.56
CA ALA A 273 7.47 1.36 -1.96
C ALA A 273 6.97 0.35 -3.01
N GLY A 274 6.41 0.82 -4.12
CA GLY A 274 5.92 -0.05 -5.19
C GLY A 274 7.03 -0.90 -5.82
N GLY A 275 8.19 -0.29 -6.08
CA GLY A 275 9.35 -1.02 -6.59
C GLY A 275 9.89 -2.07 -5.62
N THR A 276 10.03 -1.71 -4.34
CA THR A 276 10.53 -2.63 -3.31
C THR A 276 9.58 -3.81 -3.09
N GLN A 277 8.25 -3.56 -3.12
CA GLN A 277 7.27 -4.63 -3.00
C GLN A 277 7.33 -5.58 -4.20
N ALA A 278 7.46 -5.07 -5.43
CA ALA A 278 7.57 -5.90 -6.64
C ALA A 278 8.90 -6.65 -6.72
N ASP A 279 10.03 -6.05 -6.33
CA ASP A 279 11.34 -6.70 -6.36
C ASP A 279 11.39 -7.94 -5.43
N ALA A 280 10.51 -8.02 -4.43
CA ALA A 280 10.38 -9.15 -3.52
C ALA A 280 9.58 -10.35 -4.10
N ASP A 281 9.06 -10.25 -5.32
CA ASP A 281 8.39 -11.36 -6.01
C ASP A 281 9.35 -12.53 -6.29
N GLY A 282 10.57 -12.23 -6.75
CA GLY A 282 11.56 -13.23 -7.18
C GLY A 282 11.90 -14.28 -6.10
N PRO A 283 12.29 -13.87 -4.88
CA PRO A 283 12.60 -14.80 -3.79
C PRO A 283 11.42 -15.72 -3.39
N SER A 284 10.20 -15.18 -3.33
CA SER A 284 9.01 -15.97 -2.98
C SER A 284 8.61 -16.95 -4.10
N ARG A 285 8.79 -16.55 -5.36
CA ARG A 285 8.60 -17.42 -6.52
C ARG A 285 9.60 -18.58 -6.52
N GLU A 286 10.88 -18.31 -6.27
CA GLU A 286 11.92 -19.34 -6.22
C GLU A 286 11.64 -20.37 -5.11
N MET A 287 11.17 -19.92 -3.95
CA MET A 287 10.75 -20.80 -2.86
C MET A 287 9.66 -21.79 -3.31
N ALA A 288 8.67 -21.35 -4.09
CA ALA A 288 7.64 -22.24 -4.59
C ALA A 288 8.19 -23.28 -5.59
N LEU A 289 9.16 -22.90 -6.44
CA LEU A 289 9.85 -23.81 -7.33
C LEU A 289 10.69 -24.84 -6.57
N ASP A 290 11.42 -24.42 -5.54
CA ASP A 290 12.20 -25.29 -4.66
C ASP A 290 11.32 -26.31 -3.91
N MET A 291 10.08 -25.96 -3.62
CA MET A 291 9.07 -26.86 -3.05
C MET A 291 8.50 -27.87 -4.08
N GLY A 292 8.83 -27.71 -5.36
CA GLY A 292 8.33 -28.55 -6.44
C GLY A 292 6.94 -28.17 -6.94
N ASN A 293 6.50 -26.94 -6.67
CA ASN A 293 5.20 -26.45 -7.16
C ASN A 293 5.22 -26.26 -8.68
N ASN A 294 4.05 -26.39 -9.29
CA ASN A 294 3.85 -26.20 -10.72
C ASN A 294 3.63 -24.71 -11.02
N VAL A 295 4.59 -24.08 -11.69
CA VAL A 295 4.50 -22.69 -12.16
C VAL A 295 4.23 -22.69 -13.66
N ILE A 296 3.04 -22.22 -14.04
CA ILE A 296 2.54 -22.10 -15.41
C ILE A 296 2.74 -20.66 -15.86
N THR A 297 3.76 -20.40 -16.68
CA THR A 297 3.97 -19.08 -17.28
C THR A 297 3.30 -19.03 -18.65
N LEU A 298 2.22 -18.24 -18.77
CA LEU A 298 1.48 -18.09 -20.02
C LEU A 298 2.23 -17.21 -21.01
N ASP A 299 2.37 -17.69 -22.24
CA ASP A 299 2.95 -16.88 -23.32
C ASP A 299 2.02 -15.71 -23.74
N ALA A 300 2.49 -14.91 -24.70
CA ALA A 300 1.75 -13.72 -25.13
C ALA A 300 0.40 -14.06 -25.81
N ALA A 301 0.32 -15.18 -26.53
CA ALA A 301 -0.90 -15.61 -27.21
C ALA A 301 -1.92 -16.15 -26.21
N GLN A 302 -1.47 -16.95 -25.24
CA GLN A 302 -2.28 -17.43 -24.13
C GLN A 302 -2.78 -16.24 -23.30
N THR A 303 -1.90 -15.32 -22.92
CA THR A 303 -2.25 -14.11 -22.16
C THR A 303 -3.28 -13.24 -22.91
N ALA A 304 -3.22 -13.18 -24.25
CA ALA A 304 -4.19 -12.42 -25.03
C ALA A 304 -5.64 -12.94 -24.85
N VAL A 305 -5.84 -14.25 -24.68
CA VAL A 305 -7.16 -14.84 -24.40
C VAL A 305 -7.74 -14.31 -23.09
N TRP A 306 -6.91 -14.18 -22.06
CA TRP A 306 -7.31 -13.61 -20.77
C TRP A 306 -7.64 -12.12 -20.89
N ARG A 307 -6.86 -11.38 -21.67
CA ARG A 307 -7.10 -9.95 -21.93
C ARG A 307 -8.41 -9.70 -22.65
N GLU A 308 -8.73 -10.51 -23.65
CA GLU A 308 -10.00 -10.41 -24.38
C GLU A 308 -11.18 -10.66 -23.43
N ARG A 309 -11.09 -11.69 -22.58
CA ARG A 309 -12.13 -11.99 -21.57
C ARG A 309 -12.29 -10.93 -20.49
N ALA A 310 -11.23 -10.19 -20.18
CA ALA A 310 -11.29 -9.13 -19.19
C ALA A 310 -11.82 -7.78 -19.73
N GLN A 311 -11.96 -7.60 -21.04
CA GLN A 311 -12.39 -6.32 -21.63
C GLN A 311 -13.70 -5.75 -21.06
N PRO A 312 -14.76 -6.56 -20.81
CA PRO A 312 -16.02 -6.03 -20.27
C PRO A 312 -15.90 -5.31 -18.92
N ILE A 313 -14.80 -5.53 -18.17
CA ILE A 313 -14.54 -4.83 -16.91
C ILE A 313 -14.40 -3.31 -17.10
N TYR A 314 -13.81 -2.87 -18.22
CA TYR A 314 -13.64 -1.45 -18.50
C TYR A 314 -15.00 -0.76 -18.67
N ASP A 315 -15.89 -1.32 -19.49
CA ASP A 315 -17.23 -0.77 -19.71
C ASP A 315 -18.05 -0.72 -18.42
N LYS A 316 -17.94 -1.78 -17.60
CA LYS A 316 -18.64 -1.85 -16.31
C LYS A 316 -18.14 -0.80 -15.32
N TRP A 317 -16.83 -0.57 -15.28
CA TRP A 317 -16.23 0.44 -14.41
C TRP A 317 -16.56 1.86 -14.90
N LEU A 318 -16.51 2.11 -16.22
CA LEU A 318 -16.92 3.38 -16.83
C LEU A 318 -18.38 3.73 -16.50
N ALA A 319 -19.28 2.74 -16.58
CA ALA A 319 -20.68 2.93 -16.19
C ALA A 319 -20.82 3.32 -14.70
N ASP A 320 -20.12 2.64 -13.79
CA ASP A 320 -20.14 2.98 -12.35
C ASP A 320 -19.53 4.37 -12.08
N MET A 321 -18.46 4.76 -12.77
CA MET A 321 -17.89 6.11 -12.63
C MET A 321 -18.88 7.19 -13.11
N THR A 322 -19.58 6.93 -14.22
CA THR A 322 -20.62 7.83 -14.75
C THR A 322 -21.75 8.03 -13.73
N GLU A 323 -22.22 6.96 -13.09
CA GLU A 323 -23.24 7.04 -12.04
C GLU A 323 -22.79 7.88 -10.83
N LYS A 324 -21.48 7.90 -10.56
CA LYS A 324 -20.87 8.69 -9.49
C LYS A 324 -20.48 10.11 -9.90
N GLY A 325 -20.72 10.50 -11.16
CA GLY A 325 -20.34 11.80 -11.70
C GLY A 325 -18.83 11.98 -11.87
N ILE A 326 -18.08 10.88 -11.99
CA ILE A 326 -16.64 10.85 -12.22
C ILE A 326 -16.41 10.58 -13.71
N ASP A 327 -15.53 11.36 -14.35
CA ASP A 327 -15.12 11.12 -15.73
C ASP A 327 -14.12 9.96 -15.79
N GLY A 328 -14.66 8.74 -15.82
CA GLY A 328 -13.84 7.52 -15.84
C GLY A 328 -12.95 7.41 -17.08
N GLN A 329 -13.38 7.91 -18.25
CA GLN A 329 -12.57 7.85 -19.46
C GLN A 329 -11.35 8.75 -19.33
N ALA A 330 -11.52 9.97 -18.80
CA ALA A 330 -10.40 10.86 -18.53
C ALA A 330 -9.38 10.23 -17.56
N LEU A 331 -9.85 9.54 -16.50
CA LEU A 331 -8.96 8.82 -15.58
C LEU A 331 -8.18 7.69 -16.27
N ILE A 332 -8.82 6.90 -17.14
CA ILE A 332 -8.14 5.83 -17.89
C ILE A 332 -7.09 6.42 -18.83
N ASP A 333 -7.42 7.48 -19.55
CA ASP A 333 -6.52 8.11 -20.52
C ASP A 333 -5.30 8.71 -19.82
N GLU A 334 -5.52 9.42 -18.71
CA GLU A 334 -4.43 10.01 -17.91
C GLU A 334 -3.56 8.94 -17.25
N ALA A 335 -4.16 7.92 -16.63
CA ALA A 335 -3.43 6.81 -16.03
C ALA A 335 -2.56 6.11 -17.09
N THR A 336 -3.13 5.79 -18.25
CA THR A 336 -2.40 5.14 -19.35
C THR A 336 -1.24 6.00 -19.83
N MET A 337 -1.47 7.29 -20.07
CA MET A 337 -0.45 8.23 -20.51
C MET A 337 0.70 8.35 -19.50
N LEU A 338 0.40 8.47 -18.20
CA LEU A 338 1.41 8.56 -17.14
C LEU A 338 2.21 7.26 -17.02
N ILE A 339 1.54 6.11 -17.06
CA ILE A 339 2.20 4.81 -17.01
C ILE A 339 3.15 4.64 -18.20
N GLU A 340 2.72 4.98 -19.41
CA GLU A 340 3.57 4.93 -20.61
C GLU A 340 4.73 5.91 -20.56
N LYS A 341 4.53 7.09 -19.97
CA LYS A 341 5.59 8.09 -19.76
C LYS A 341 6.66 7.56 -18.81
N TYR A 342 6.28 6.86 -17.74
CA TYR A 342 7.19 6.39 -16.69
C TYR A 342 7.74 4.98 -16.91
N SER A 343 7.23 4.24 -17.88
CA SER A 343 7.75 2.92 -18.26
C SER A 343 8.94 2.97 -19.25
N LYS A 344 9.43 4.17 -19.59
CA LYS A 344 10.45 4.40 -20.63
C LYS A 344 11.85 4.62 -20.07
#